data_AF-A0A970YEP7-F1
#
_entry.id   AF-A0A970YEP7-F1
#
_cell.length_a   1.000
_cell.length_b   1.000
_cell.length_c   1.000
_cell.angle_alpha   90.00
_cell.angle_beta   90.00
_cell.angle_gamma   90.00
#
_symmetry.space_group_name_H-M   'P 1'
#
loop_
_entity.id
_entity.type
_entity.pdbx_description
1 polymer ?
#
loop_
_entity_poly.entity_id
_entity_poly.type
_entity_poly.pdbx_seq_one_letter_code
_entity_poly.pdbx_strand_id
1 'polypeptide(L)'
;LALAAALALEGWDGVLVATLATDGTDGPTDGAGGIVDGDSAARARDLGLDPAAYLRNNDSYHLLQKTGELVITGPTNTNVNDLLFIVAY
;
A
#
# COMPACT_ATOMS: atom_id res chain seq x y z
N LEU A 1 -5.53 -1.60 -2.86
CA LEU A 1 -5.77 -0.18 -3.21
C LEU A 1 -4.48 0.64 -3.22
N ALA A 2 -3.68 0.62 -2.15
CA ALA A 2 -2.39 1.33 -2.09
C ALA A 2 -1.50 1.15 -3.33
N LEU A 3 -1.25 -0.08 -3.79
CA LEU A 3 -0.42 -0.30 -5.00
C LEU A 3 -0.98 0.37 -6.27
N ALA A 4 -2.31 0.41 -6.44
CA ALA A 4 -2.90 1.13 -7.57
C ALA A 4 -2.70 2.66 -7.43
N ALA A 5 -2.79 3.18 -6.20
CA ALA A 5 -2.49 4.59 -5.92
C ALA A 5 -1.01 4.92 -6.19
N ALA A 6 -0.07 4.07 -5.78
CA ALA A 6 1.36 4.23 -6.07
C ALA A 6 1.64 4.39 -7.58
N LEU A 7 1.00 3.58 -8.42
CA LEU A 7 1.11 3.69 -9.88
C LEU A 7 0.47 4.98 -10.42
N ALA A 8 -0.64 5.42 -9.83
CA ALA A 8 -1.34 6.63 -10.25
C ALA A 8 -0.62 7.92 -9.83
N LEU A 9 0.11 7.88 -8.71
CA LEU A 9 0.84 9.02 -8.13
C LEU A 9 2.28 9.13 -8.65
N GLU A 10 2.73 8.24 -9.53
CA GLU A 10 4.13 8.19 -9.95
C GLU A 10 4.66 9.56 -10.41
N GLY A 11 5.69 10.06 -9.72
CA GLY A 11 6.33 11.36 -9.98
C GLY A 11 5.59 12.57 -9.40
N TRP A 12 4.56 12.37 -8.56
CA TRP A 12 3.89 13.45 -7.84
C TRP A 12 4.58 13.71 -6.50
N ASP A 13 5.09 14.93 -6.34
CA ASP A 13 5.63 15.38 -5.06
C ASP A 13 4.52 15.77 -4.08
N GLY A 14 4.79 15.58 -2.78
CA GLY A 14 3.94 16.13 -1.72
C GLY A 14 2.58 15.43 -1.54
N VAL A 15 2.38 14.22 -2.07
CA VAL A 15 1.13 13.46 -1.91
C VAL A 15 1.40 12.07 -1.35
N LEU A 16 0.60 11.68 -0.35
CA LEU A 16 0.62 10.37 0.28
C LEU A 16 -0.79 9.79 0.37
N VAL A 17 -0.92 8.49 0.12
CA VAL A 17 -2.15 7.71 0.30
C VAL A 17 -1.90 6.59 1.31
N ALA A 18 -2.75 6.55 2.34
CA ALA A 18 -2.77 5.48 3.33
C ALA A 18 -4.10 4.72 3.26
N THR A 19 -4.03 3.40 3.32
CA THR A 19 -5.19 2.50 3.37
C THR A 19 -5.06 1.56 4.55
N LEU A 20 -6.15 1.33 5.27
CA LEU A 20 -6.15 0.57 6.52
C LEU A 20 -7.49 -0.15 6.75
N ALA A 21 -7.47 -1.47 6.85
CA ALA A 21 -8.53 -2.30 7.39
C ALA A 21 -8.50 -2.19 8.93
N THR A 22 -9.62 -1.78 9.53
CA THR A 22 -9.64 -1.46 10.97
C THR A 22 -9.58 -2.67 11.89
N ASP A 23 -9.82 -3.88 11.38
CA ASP A 23 -9.60 -5.15 12.09
C ASP A 23 -8.12 -5.58 12.15
N GLY A 24 -7.27 -4.88 11.39
CA GLY A 24 -5.83 -5.11 11.32
C GLY A 24 -5.44 -6.16 10.28
N THR A 25 -6.36 -6.59 9.42
CA THR A 25 -6.13 -7.62 8.40
C THR A 25 -6.80 -7.26 7.08
N ASP A 26 -6.00 -7.15 6.01
CA ASP A 26 -6.43 -6.95 4.62
C ASP A 26 -6.27 -8.27 3.85
N GLY A 27 -7.41 -8.87 3.48
CA GLY A 27 -7.45 -10.18 2.86
C GLY A 27 -6.86 -11.30 3.74
N PRO A 28 -6.34 -12.39 3.15
CA PRO A 28 -5.75 -13.50 3.88
C PRO A 28 -4.28 -13.22 4.25
N THR A 29 -3.99 -12.05 4.84
CA THR A 29 -2.62 -11.61 5.17
C THR A 29 -2.52 -11.07 6.59
N ASP A 30 -1.30 -10.81 7.07
CA ASP A 30 -1.03 -10.14 8.35
C ASP A 30 -0.92 -8.61 8.22
N GLY A 31 -1.07 -8.07 7.00
CA GLY A 31 -1.06 -6.64 6.76
C GLY A 31 -2.44 -6.04 6.93
N ALA A 32 -2.52 -4.84 7.49
CA ALA A 32 -3.75 -4.06 7.59
C ALA A 32 -3.97 -3.15 6.37
N GLY A 33 -3.00 -3.03 5.47
CA GLY A 33 -3.08 -2.18 4.28
C GLY A 33 -1.70 -1.65 3.90
N GLY A 34 -1.64 -0.43 3.36
CA GLY A 34 -0.39 0.15 2.87
C GLY A 34 -0.36 1.67 2.84
N ILE A 35 0.84 2.23 2.94
CA ILE A 35 1.13 3.67 2.82
C ILE A 35 2.07 3.87 1.64
N VAL A 36 1.65 4.69 0.68
CA VAL A 36 2.38 4.94 -0.57
C VAL A 36 2.41 6.44 -0.88
N ASP A 37 3.40 6.86 -1.66
CA ASP A 37 3.57 8.22 -2.18
C ASP A 37 3.94 8.17 -3.67
N GLY A 38 4.27 9.32 -4.26
CA GLY A 38 4.64 9.40 -5.68
C GLY A 38 5.95 8.72 -6.05
N ASP A 39 6.78 8.36 -5.08
CA ASP A 39 8.06 7.66 -5.27
C ASP A 39 7.92 6.15 -5.10
N SER A 40 6.80 5.65 -4.56
CA SER A 40 6.55 4.22 -4.31
C SER A 40 6.79 3.33 -5.53
N ALA A 41 6.28 3.73 -6.70
CA ALA A 41 6.47 2.96 -7.93
C ALA A 41 7.94 2.95 -8.39
N ALA A 42 8.66 4.05 -8.21
CA ALA A 42 10.09 4.12 -8.49
C ALA A 42 10.90 3.24 -7.53
N ARG A 43 10.62 3.29 -6.22
CA ARG A 43 11.24 2.43 -5.21
C ARG A 43 11.08 0.94 -5.53
N ALA A 44 9.90 0.51 -5.98
CA ALA A 44 9.68 -0.87 -6.41
C ALA A 44 10.59 -1.25 -7.61
N ARG A 45 10.71 -0.36 -8.60
CA ARG A 45 11.57 -0.59 -9.78
C ARG A 45 13.05 -0.61 -9.44
N ASP A 46 13.50 0.21 -8.50
CA ASP A 46 14.89 0.22 -8.00
C ASP A 46 15.28 -1.10 -7.33
N LEU A 47 14.29 -1.82 -6.78
CA LEU A 47 14.44 -3.19 -6.25
C LEU A 47 14.31 -4.28 -7.32
N GLY A 48 14.19 -3.91 -8.60
CA GLY A 48 14.00 -4.84 -9.70
C GLY A 48 12.60 -5.46 -9.77
N LEU A 49 11.59 -4.83 -9.16
CA LEU A 49 10.20 -5.28 -9.16
C LEU A 49 9.38 -4.51 -10.21
N ASP A 50 8.39 -5.16 -10.83
CA ASP A 50 7.42 -4.50 -11.72
C ASP A 50 6.09 -4.26 -10.99
N PRO A 51 5.82 -3.05 -10.49
CA PRO A 51 4.60 -2.76 -9.73
C PRO A 51 3.31 -3.02 -10.51
N ALA A 52 3.32 -2.85 -11.83
CA ALA A 52 2.14 -3.13 -12.66
C ALA A 52 1.91 -4.65 -12.83
N ALA A 53 2.97 -5.46 -12.88
CA ALA A 53 2.83 -6.92 -12.85
C ALA A 53 2.28 -7.42 -11.52
N TYR A 54 2.80 -6.91 -10.39
CA TYR A 54 2.29 -7.25 -9.06
C TYR A 54 0.81 -6.90 -8.91
N LEU A 55 0.38 -5.73 -9.38
CA LEU A 55 -1.03 -5.34 -9.35
C LEU A 55 -1.90 -6.27 -10.20
N ARG A 56 -1.49 -6.56 -11.44
CA ARG A 56 -2.23 -7.48 -12.34
C ARG A 56 -2.34 -8.89 -11.78
N ASN A 57 -1.37 -9.32 -10.99
CA ASN A 57 -1.34 -10.64 -10.37
C ASN A 57 -2.05 -10.70 -9.01
N ASN A 58 -2.74 -9.63 -8.58
CA ASN A 58 -3.34 -9.48 -7.25
C ASN A 58 -2.34 -9.71 -6.11
N ASP A 59 -1.09 -9.32 -6.32
CA ASP A 59 0.03 -9.60 -5.41
C ASP A 59 0.55 -8.32 -4.73
N SER A 60 -0.35 -7.42 -4.32
CA SER A 60 0.06 -6.16 -3.69
C SER A 60 0.78 -6.36 -2.36
N TYR A 61 0.44 -7.40 -1.61
CA TYR A 61 1.04 -7.70 -0.32
C TYR A 61 2.57 -7.86 -0.42
N HIS A 62 3.06 -8.74 -1.30
CA HIS A 62 4.50 -9.02 -1.39
C HIS A 62 5.28 -7.83 -1.94
N LEU A 63 4.69 -7.01 -2.81
CA LEU A 63 5.35 -5.79 -3.26
C LEU A 63 5.50 -4.79 -2.10
N LEU A 64 4.40 -4.47 -1.42
CA LEU A 64 4.41 -3.50 -0.31
C LEU A 64 5.30 -3.98 0.84
N GLN A 65 5.38 -5.30 1.08
CA GLN A 65 6.31 -5.87 2.04
C GLN A 65 7.77 -5.63 1.63
N LYS A 66 8.12 -5.86 0.36
CA LYS A 66 9.49 -5.69 -0.16
C LYS A 66 9.91 -4.22 -0.21
N THR A 67 8.97 -3.30 -0.46
CA THR A 67 9.23 -1.86 -0.49
C THR A 67 9.17 -1.20 0.90
N GLY A 68 8.74 -1.92 1.93
CA GLY A 68 8.61 -1.38 3.30
C GLY A 68 7.38 -0.48 3.49
N GLU A 69 6.37 -0.64 2.64
CA GLU A 69 5.17 0.20 2.55
C GLU A 69 3.92 -0.49 3.11
N LEU A 70 4.07 -1.73 3.58
CA LEU A 70 3.01 -2.51 4.21
C LEU A 70 2.76 -2.01 5.64
N VAL A 71 1.49 -1.80 5.98
CA VAL A 71 1.09 -1.43 7.34
C VAL A 71 0.77 -2.70 8.12
N ILE A 72 1.50 -2.93 9.22
CA ILE A 72 1.24 -4.02 10.17
C ILE A 72 0.77 -3.42 11.49
N THR A 73 -0.47 -3.67 11.88
CA THR A 73 -1.00 -3.28 13.20
C THR A 73 -1.10 -4.47 14.16
N GLY A 74 -1.20 -5.68 13.62
CA GLY A 74 -1.75 -6.83 14.34
C GLY A 74 -3.27 -6.72 14.55
N PRO A 75 -3.91 -7.73 15.15
CA PRO A 75 -5.36 -7.75 15.36
C PRO A 75 -5.77 -6.63 16.33
N THR A 76 -6.63 -5.73 15.87
CA THR A 76 -7.11 -4.60 16.68
C THR A 76 -8.30 -4.97 17.57
N ASN A 77 -8.92 -6.11 17.32
CA ASN A 77 -10.13 -6.62 17.99
C ASN A 77 -11.37 -5.71 17.86
N THR A 78 -11.42 -4.91 16.79
CA THR A 78 -12.61 -4.14 16.39
C THR A 78 -12.74 -4.17 14.88
N ASN A 79 -13.92 -3.93 14.33
CA ASN A 79 -14.08 -3.80 12.88
C ASN A 79 -15.15 -2.75 12.56
N VAL A 80 -14.72 -1.64 11.98
CA VAL A 80 -15.58 -0.58 11.42
C VAL A 80 -15.29 -0.37 9.93
N ASN A 81 -14.85 -1.42 9.23
CA ASN A 81 -14.44 -1.48 7.83
C ASN A 81 -13.10 -0.76 7.56
N ASP A 82 -12.95 -0.21 6.35
CA ASP A 82 -11.70 0.36 5.85
C ASP A 82 -11.66 1.88 5.99
N LEU A 83 -10.46 2.40 6.22
CA LEU A 83 -10.15 3.81 6.22
C LEU A 83 -9.18 4.14 5.08
N LEU A 84 -9.41 5.27 4.43
CA LEU A 84 -8.54 5.83 3.41
C LEU A 84 -8.21 7.27 3.75
N PHE A 85 -6.92 7.59 3.71
CA PHE A 85 -6.41 8.93 3.92
C PHE A 85 -5.62 9.37 2.69
N ILE A 86 -5.83 10.63 2.29
CA ILE A 86 -5.01 11.32 1.30
C ILE A 86 -4.47 12.55 1.99
N VAL A 87 -3.15 12.72 1.97
CA VAL A 87 -2.47 13.89 2.52
C VAL A 87 -1.72 14.55 1.38
N ALA A 88 -1.94 15.85 1.19
CA ALA A 88 -1.21 16.69 0.25
C ALA A 88 -0.52 17.82 1.02
N TYR A 89 0.76 18.08 0.76
CA TYR A 89 1.59 19.02 1.52
C TYR A 89 2.61 19.76 0.65
#